data_AF-A0A2E3NKB6-F1
#
_entry.id   AF-A0A2E3NKB6-F1
#
_cell.length_a   1.000
_cell.length_b   1.000
_cell.length_c   1.000
_cell.angle_alpha   90.00
_cell.angle_beta   90.00
_cell.angle_gamma   90.00
#
_symmetry.space_group_name_H-M   'P 1'
#
loop_
_entity.id
_entity.type
_entity.pdbx_description
1 polymer ?
#
loop_
_entity_poly.entity_id
_entity_poly.type
_entity_poly.pdbx_seq_one_letter_code
_entity_poly.pdbx_strand_id
1 'polypeptide(L)'
;MASIRHEARRSAGRVSGSMVLLLLLLVGGGGYHYYRNLEIERQNEGHRPYESYSTEDVQALRDAFESELTASEAKFAAAKRQRARPQGDLGSISGNVEQFAETTATSRAIRAAAAGVAERRDALSELDRELALRASPVQGLMHHLRRLTTI
;
A
#
# COMPACT_ATOMS: atom_id res chain seq x y z
N MET A 1 -65.39 -25.45 -40.47
CA MET A 1 -64.01 -25.89 -40.20
C MET A 1 -63.04 -24.91 -40.85
N ALA A 2 -61.88 -24.70 -40.21
CA ALA A 2 -60.74 -23.83 -40.60
C ALA A 2 -60.83 -22.36 -40.16
N SER A 3 -60.04 -22.01 -39.13
CA SER A 3 -59.17 -20.80 -39.10
C SER A 3 -58.60 -20.56 -37.69
N ILE A 4 -57.65 -21.37 -37.20
CA ILE A 4 -56.75 -20.97 -36.09
C ILE A 4 -55.44 -21.78 -36.15
N ARG A 5 -54.53 -21.51 -37.10
CA ARG A 5 -53.14 -22.02 -37.01
C ARG A 5 -52.16 -21.13 -37.78
N HIS A 6 -51.93 -19.89 -37.35
CA HIS A 6 -50.78 -19.14 -37.88
C HIS A 6 -50.01 -18.25 -36.89
N GLU A 7 -50.36 -18.18 -35.61
CA GLU A 7 -49.72 -17.18 -34.73
C GLU A 7 -48.54 -17.69 -33.88
N ALA A 8 -48.36 -19.00 -33.71
CA ALA A 8 -47.40 -19.51 -32.71
C ALA A 8 -45.92 -19.57 -33.15
N ARG A 9 -45.55 -19.19 -34.38
CA ARG A 9 -44.15 -19.32 -34.88
C ARG A 9 -43.32 -18.03 -34.90
N ARG A 10 -43.89 -16.86 -34.61
CA ARG A 10 -43.15 -15.57 -34.68
C ARG A 10 -42.60 -15.07 -33.33
N SER A 11 -42.95 -15.71 -32.22
CA SER A 11 -42.58 -15.28 -30.86
C SER A 11 -41.26 -15.88 -30.35
N ALA A 12 -40.78 -16.99 -30.90
CA ALA A 12 -39.54 -17.64 -30.47
C ALA A 12 -38.25 -16.94 -30.97
N GLY A 13 -38.31 -16.15 -32.05
CA GLY A 13 -37.16 -15.45 -32.61
C GLY A 13 -36.85 -14.08 -31.97
N ARG A 14 -37.86 -13.41 -31.38
CA ARG A 14 -37.68 -12.08 -30.78
C ARG A 14 -37.04 -12.12 -29.40
N VAL A 15 -37.40 -13.10 -28.56
CA VAL A 15 -36.86 -13.22 -27.19
C VAL A 15 -35.37 -13.56 -27.22
N SER A 16 -34.96 -14.47 -28.10
CA SER A 16 -33.54 -14.83 -28.26
C SER A 16 -32.70 -13.66 -28.78
N GLY A 17 -33.21 -12.89 -29.75
CA GLY A 17 -32.51 -11.73 -30.29
C GLY A 17 -32.33 -10.60 -29.26
N SER A 18 -33.38 -10.28 -28.49
CA SER A 18 -33.30 -9.27 -27.44
C SER A 18 -32.36 -9.68 -26.31
N MET A 19 -32.28 -10.97 -26.00
CA MET A 19 -31.44 -11.50 -24.92
C MET A 19 -29.96 -11.51 -25.30
N VAL A 20 -29.63 -11.84 -26.56
CA VAL A 20 -28.27 -11.71 -27.10
C VAL A 20 -27.84 -10.24 -27.15
N LEU A 21 -28.74 -9.32 -27.52
CA LEU A 21 -28.44 -7.90 -27.58
C LEU A 21 -28.26 -7.29 -26.18
N LEU A 22 -29.03 -7.75 -25.18
CA LEU A 22 -28.84 -7.41 -23.78
C LEU A 22 -27.49 -7.91 -23.25
N LEU A 23 -27.12 -9.15 -23.58
CA LEU A 23 -25.80 -9.72 -23.23
C LEU A 23 -24.67 -8.91 -23.86
N LEU A 24 -24.78 -8.53 -25.13
CA LEU A 24 -23.79 -7.69 -25.81
C LEU A 24 -23.70 -6.29 -25.18
N LEU A 25 -24.82 -5.69 -24.79
CA LEU A 25 -24.82 -4.42 -24.05
C LEU A 25 -24.21 -4.55 -22.66
N LEU A 26 -24.46 -5.65 -21.95
CA LEU A 26 -23.86 -5.94 -20.64
C LEU A 26 -22.35 -6.18 -20.75
N VAL A 27 -21.91 -6.93 -21.76
CA VAL A 27 -20.48 -7.20 -22.01
C VAL A 27 -19.77 -5.95 -22.52
N GLY A 28 -20.40 -5.18 -23.42
CA GLY A 28 -19.85 -3.93 -23.95
C GLY A 28 -19.79 -2.82 -22.89
N GLY A 29 -20.87 -2.63 -22.13
CA GLY A 29 -20.92 -1.69 -21.01
C GLY A 29 -19.97 -2.08 -19.89
N GLY A 30 -19.99 -3.35 -19.47
CA GLY A 30 -19.07 -3.88 -18.46
C GLY A 30 -17.60 -3.79 -18.90
N GLY A 31 -17.32 -4.08 -20.17
CA GLY A 31 -15.97 -3.95 -20.75
C GLY A 31 -15.47 -2.51 -20.82
N TYR A 32 -16.34 -1.55 -21.15
CA TYR A 32 -16.01 -0.13 -21.15
C TYR A 32 -15.72 0.40 -19.75
N HIS A 33 -16.56 0.04 -18.76
CA HIS A 33 -16.32 0.37 -17.35
C HIS A 33 -15.04 -0.28 -16.82
N TYR A 34 -14.77 -1.52 -17.19
CA TYR A 34 -13.53 -2.22 -16.86
C TYR A 34 -12.31 -1.49 -17.41
N TYR A 35 -12.33 -1.11 -18.69
CA TYR A 35 -11.21 -0.40 -19.33
C TYR A 35 -11.00 0.99 -18.70
N ARG A 36 -12.07 1.75 -18.45
CA ARG A 36 -11.99 3.07 -17.81
C ARG A 36 -11.43 2.97 -16.39
N ASN A 37 -11.88 2.00 -15.59
CA ASN A 37 -11.39 1.82 -14.23
C ASN A 37 -9.94 1.31 -14.20
N LEU A 38 -9.53 0.48 -15.16
CA LEU A 38 -8.14 0.06 -15.34
C LEU A 38 -7.21 1.26 -15.62
N GLU A 39 -7.66 2.21 -16.44
CA GLU A 39 -6.88 3.42 -16.75
C GLU A 39 -6.75 4.34 -15.52
N ILE A 40 -7.82 4.48 -14.73
CA ILE A 40 -7.83 5.26 -13.48
C ILE A 40 -6.95 4.58 -12.41
N GLU A 41 -7.00 3.26 -12.30
CA GLU A 41 -6.12 2.49 -11.40
C GLU A 41 -4.67 2.61 -11.85
N ARG A 42 -4.35 2.51 -13.14
CA ARG A 42 -2.99 2.76 -13.65
C ARG A 42 -2.46 4.16 -13.36
N GLN A 43 -3.33 5.16 -13.33
CA GLN A 43 -2.98 6.55 -12.99
C GLN A 43 -2.84 6.78 -11.48
N ASN A 44 -3.62 6.08 -10.66
CA ASN A 44 -3.66 6.26 -9.20
C ASN A 44 -2.75 5.29 -8.42
N GLU A 45 -2.50 4.08 -8.93
CA GLU A 45 -1.62 3.06 -8.33
C GLU A 45 -0.15 3.28 -8.70
N GLY A 46 0.25 4.53 -8.94
CA GLY A 46 1.57 4.92 -9.44
C GLY A 46 2.70 3.96 -9.02
N HIS A 47 3.36 3.37 -10.03
CA HIS A 47 4.46 2.40 -9.96
C HIS A 47 4.70 1.79 -8.57
N ARG A 48 4.04 0.67 -8.28
CA ARG A 48 4.22 -0.09 -7.05
C ARG A 48 5.72 -0.47 -6.90
N PRO A 49 6.44 0.04 -5.89
CA PRO A 49 7.92 0.05 -5.89
C PRO A 49 8.60 -1.32 -5.99
N TYR A 50 7.90 -2.38 -5.60
CA TYR A 50 8.44 -3.74 -5.53
C TYR A 50 7.77 -4.73 -6.50
N GLU A 51 6.88 -4.28 -7.39
CA GLU A 51 6.11 -5.18 -8.28
C GLU A 51 7.01 -6.06 -9.17
N SER A 52 8.14 -5.53 -9.62
CA SER A 52 9.10 -6.22 -10.49
C SER A 52 9.97 -7.26 -9.77
N TYR A 53 9.99 -7.26 -8.44
CA TYR A 53 10.81 -8.18 -7.65
C TYR A 53 10.08 -9.49 -7.38
N SER A 54 10.83 -10.59 -7.28
CA SER A 54 10.24 -11.88 -6.86
C SER A 54 9.83 -11.84 -5.39
N THR A 55 8.91 -12.71 -4.99
CA THR A 55 8.46 -12.77 -3.58
C THR A 55 9.60 -13.17 -2.65
N GLU A 56 10.52 -14.01 -3.12
CA GLU A 56 11.73 -14.41 -2.39
C GLU A 56 12.67 -13.21 -2.17
N ASP A 57 12.85 -12.37 -3.20
CA ASP A 57 13.67 -11.16 -3.08
C ASP A 57 13.07 -10.14 -2.11
N VAL A 58 11.75 -9.95 -2.14
CA VAL A 58 11.05 -9.05 -1.21
C VAL A 58 11.17 -9.57 0.22
N GLN A 59 11.10 -10.88 0.43
CA GLN A 59 11.32 -11.49 1.74
C GLN A 59 12.77 -11.29 2.21
N ALA A 60 13.75 -11.51 1.33
CA ALA A 60 15.16 -11.28 1.65
C ALA A 60 15.45 -9.81 2.01
N LEU A 61 14.84 -8.86 1.30
CA LEU A 61 14.91 -7.44 1.64
C LEU A 61 14.31 -7.16 3.01
N ARG A 62 13.12 -7.70 3.31
CA ARG A 62 12.48 -7.55 4.63
C ARG A 62 13.39 -8.04 5.74
N ASP A 63 13.93 -9.24 5.60
CA ASP A 63 14.79 -9.85 6.63
C ASP A 63 16.08 -9.03 6.84
N ALA A 64 16.65 -8.48 5.75
CA ALA A 64 17.78 -7.55 5.83
C ALA A 64 17.40 -6.27 6.59
N PHE A 65 16.29 -5.62 6.25
CA PHE A 65 15.80 -4.43 6.94
C PHE A 65 15.46 -4.67 8.42
N GLU A 66 14.98 -5.86 8.77
CA GLU A 66 14.70 -6.26 10.16
C GLU A 66 16.00 -6.31 11.00
N SER A 67 17.09 -6.82 10.41
CA SER A 67 18.41 -6.80 11.04
C SER A 67 18.95 -5.38 11.22
N GLU A 68 18.76 -4.50 10.22
CA GLU A 68 19.16 -3.09 10.29
C GLU A 68 18.33 -2.28 11.28
N LEU A 69 17.03 -2.58 11.40
CA LEU A 69 16.15 -1.97 12.38
C LEU A 69 16.66 -2.27 13.79
N THR A 70 17.03 -3.52 14.06
CA THR A 70 17.58 -3.94 15.36
C THR A 70 18.85 -3.15 15.70
N ALA A 71 19.76 -2.98 14.74
CA ALA A 71 20.97 -2.17 14.92
C ALA A 71 20.64 -0.68 15.15
N SER A 72 19.62 -0.15 14.46
CA SER A 72 19.18 1.24 14.60
C SER A 72 18.51 1.49 15.97
N GLU A 73 17.71 0.55 16.45
CA GLU A 73 17.12 0.58 17.79
C GLU A 73 18.18 0.53 18.88
N ALA A 74 19.21 -0.30 18.71
CA ALA A 74 20.35 -0.35 19.63
C ALA A 74 21.10 1.00 19.69
N LYS A 75 21.33 1.64 18.53
CA LYS A 75 21.92 2.99 18.45
C LYS A 75 21.04 4.04 19.14
N PHE A 76 19.73 3.99 18.91
CA PHE A 76 18.79 4.89 19.56
C PHE A 76 18.77 4.69 21.09
N ALA A 77 18.76 3.44 21.56
CA ALA A 77 18.85 3.13 22.98
C ALA A 77 20.19 3.60 23.59
N ALA A 78 21.31 3.46 22.88
CA ALA A 78 22.60 3.99 23.29
C ALA A 78 22.59 5.53 23.40
N ALA A 79 22.06 6.23 22.40
CA ALA A 79 21.93 7.68 22.41
C ALA A 79 21.05 8.18 23.58
N LYS A 80 19.96 7.46 23.91
CA LYS A 80 19.15 7.77 25.09
C LYS A 80 19.89 7.58 26.41
N ARG A 81 20.76 6.57 26.51
CA ARG A 81 21.59 6.33 27.71
C ARG A 81 22.67 7.39 27.89
N GLN A 82 23.21 7.91 26.79
CA GLN A 82 24.18 9.01 26.78
C GLN A 82 23.55 10.39 26.98
N ARG A 83 22.23 10.47 27.24
CA ARG A 83 21.55 11.74 27.46
C ARG A 83 22.17 12.46 28.66
N ALA A 84 22.95 13.51 28.38
CA ALA A 84 23.43 14.43 29.39
C ALA A 84 22.23 14.96 30.20
N ARG A 85 22.25 14.77 31.51
CA ARG A 85 21.30 15.41 32.41
C ARG A 85 21.87 16.79 32.72
N PRO A 86 21.09 17.88 32.54
CA PRO A 86 21.54 19.17 33.01
C PRO A 86 21.80 19.06 34.51
N GLN A 87 23.04 19.31 34.89
CA GLN A 87 23.37 19.68 36.26
C GLN A 87 22.75 21.06 36.51
N GLY A 88 22.44 21.40 37.77
CA GLY A 88 21.88 22.72 38.09
C GLY A 88 22.78 23.87 37.63
N ASP A 89 22.37 25.11 37.96
CA ASP A 89 23.15 26.31 37.61
C ASP A 89 24.62 26.15 38.02
N LEU A 90 25.53 26.25 37.05
CA LEU A 90 26.97 26.07 37.25
C LEU A 90 27.63 27.33 37.84
N GLY A 91 26.84 28.37 38.15
CA GLY A 91 27.31 29.60 38.77
C GLY A 91 28.16 30.49 37.87
N SER A 92 28.35 30.09 36.60
CA SER A 92 29.06 30.86 35.57
C SER A 92 28.31 30.82 34.24
N ILE A 93 28.27 31.96 33.55
CA ILE A 93 27.64 32.07 32.23
C ILE A 93 28.31 31.14 31.23
N SER A 94 29.64 31.05 31.23
CA SER A 94 30.40 30.16 30.34
C SER A 94 30.05 28.68 30.56
N GLY A 95 29.95 28.23 31.81
CA GLY A 95 29.56 26.85 32.12
C GLY A 95 28.15 26.53 31.66
N ASN A 96 27.21 27.46 31.87
CA ASN A 96 25.82 27.29 31.43
C ASN A 96 25.70 27.23 29.90
N VAL A 97 26.51 28.01 29.15
CA VAL A 97 26.55 27.94 27.68
C VAL A 97 27.12 26.59 27.20
N GLU A 98 28.20 26.10 27.80
CA GLU A 98 28.81 24.82 27.44
C GLU A 98 27.85 23.65 27.70
N GLN A 99 27.20 23.63 28.86
CA GLN A 99 26.18 22.64 29.20
C GLN A 99 24.98 22.67 28.24
N PHE A 100 24.54 23.87 27.83
CA PHE A 100 23.47 24.02 26.85
C PHE A 100 23.89 23.47 25.47
N ALA A 101 25.12 23.73 25.05
CA ALA A 101 25.68 23.21 23.81
C ALA A 101 25.73 21.67 23.81
N GLU A 102 26.23 21.07 24.89
CA GLU A 102 26.29 19.61 25.08
C GLU A 102 24.88 18.98 25.07
N THR A 103 23.93 19.58 25.79
CA THR A 103 22.55 19.12 25.85
C THR A 103 21.88 19.19 24.47
N THR A 104 22.15 20.26 23.71
CA THR A 104 21.62 20.45 22.36
C THR A 104 22.20 19.43 21.37
N ALA A 105 23.52 19.19 21.42
CA ALA A 105 24.19 18.20 20.61
C ALA A 105 23.63 16.79 20.88
N THR A 106 23.48 16.43 22.16
CA THR A 106 22.92 15.14 22.57
C THR A 106 21.46 14.98 22.13
N SER A 107 20.66 16.04 22.26
CA SER A 107 19.26 16.04 21.80
C SER A 107 19.15 15.92 20.29
N ARG A 108 20.10 16.47 19.52
CA ARG A 108 20.17 16.31 18.06
C ARG A 108 20.52 14.85 17.70
N ALA A 109 21.50 14.25 18.38
CA ALA A 109 21.89 12.86 18.16
C ALA A 109 20.73 11.88 18.42
N ILE A 110 19.97 12.08 19.52
CA ILE A 110 18.79 11.27 19.84
C ILE A 110 17.72 11.39 18.75
N ARG A 111 17.44 12.61 18.27
CA ARG A 111 16.46 12.83 17.20
C ARG A 111 16.89 12.20 15.87
N ALA A 112 18.16 12.31 15.51
CA ALA A 112 18.69 11.67 14.30
C ALA A 112 18.57 10.15 14.39
N ALA A 113 18.90 9.54 15.53
CA ALA A 113 18.75 8.11 15.75
C ALA A 113 17.27 7.68 15.71
N ALA A 114 16.36 8.47 16.28
CA ALA A 114 14.92 8.21 16.23
C ALA A 114 14.37 8.27 14.80
N ALA A 115 14.80 9.27 14.00
CA ALA A 115 14.42 9.37 12.59
C ALA A 115 14.90 8.15 11.79
N GLY A 116 16.13 7.68 12.06
CA GLY A 116 16.65 6.45 11.48
C GLY A 116 15.76 5.24 11.77
N VAL A 117 15.34 5.04 13.04
CA VAL A 117 14.42 3.96 13.41
C VAL A 117 13.07 4.07 12.70
N ALA A 118 12.50 5.28 12.63
CA ALA A 118 11.21 5.51 11.96
C ALA A 118 11.27 5.15 10.48
N GLU A 119 12.29 5.63 9.75
CA GLU A 119 12.48 5.34 8.33
C GLU A 119 12.58 3.84 8.04
N ARG A 120 13.29 3.06 8.88
CA ARG A 120 13.41 1.60 8.70
C ARG A 120 12.10 0.88 9.00
N ARG A 121 11.32 1.35 9.98
CA ARG A 121 9.99 0.79 10.26
C ARG A 121 9.00 1.09 9.14
N ASP A 122 9.06 2.29 8.58
CA ASP A 122 8.21 2.66 7.44
C ASP A 122 8.51 1.75 6.24
N ALA A 123 9.80 1.55 5.91
CA ALA A 123 10.24 0.63 4.86
C ALA A 123 9.79 -0.82 5.12
N LEU A 124 9.93 -1.32 6.35
CA LEU A 124 9.42 -2.65 6.72
C LEU A 124 7.91 -2.76 6.57
N SER A 125 7.15 -1.73 6.97
CA SER A 125 5.70 -1.72 6.83
C SER A 125 5.25 -1.78 5.37
N GLU A 126 6.03 -1.18 4.47
CA GLU A 126 5.77 -1.23 3.03
C GLU A 126 6.05 -2.63 2.46
N LEU A 127 7.17 -3.26 2.87
CA LEU A 127 7.49 -4.64 2.49
C LEU A 127 6.48 -5.65 3.05
N ASP A 128 6.03 -5.47 4.30
CA ASP A 128 4.98 -6.31 4.89
C ASP A 128 3.66 -6.17 4.15
N ARG A 129 3.28 -4.95 3.74
CA ARG A 129 2.11 -4.71 2.89
C ARG A 129 2.26 -5.41 1.54
N GLU A 130 3.44 -5.34 0.93
CA GLU A 130 3.74 -5.98 -0.34
C GLU A 130 3.59 -7.50 -0.26
N LEU A 131 4.15 -8.12 0.77
CA LEU A 131 4.04 -9.56 1.02
C LEU A 131 2.60 -9.98 1.32
N ALA A 132 1.86 -9.18 2.10
CA ALA A 132 0.45 -9.43 2.38
C ALA A 132 -0.41 -9.41 1.11
N LEU A 133 -0.16 -8.46 0.20
CA LEU A 133 -0.81 -8.40 -1.11
C LEU A 133 -0.51 -9.65 -1.96
N ARG A 134 0.72 -10.15 -1.91
CA ARG A 134 1.14 -11.37 -2.64
C ARG A 134 0.57 -12.64 -2.04
N ALA A 135 0.43 -12.70 -0.72
CA ALA A 135 -0.10 -13.85 0.00
C ALA A 135 -1.63 -14.01 -0.11
N SER A 136 -2.35 -12.98 -0.57
CA SER A 136 -3.81 -12.98 -0.64
C SER A 136 -4.33 -13.30 -2.06
N PRO A 137 -4.63 -14.57 -2.37
CA PRO A 137 -5.27 -14.94 -3.65
C PRO A 137 -6.67 -14.32 -3.81
N VAL A 138 -7.31 -13.94 -2.70
CA VAL A 138 -8.66 -13.38 -2.66
C VAL A 138 -8.69 -11.92 -3.15
N GLN A 139 -7.62 -11.16 -2.97
CA GLN A 139 -7.56 -9.76 -3.41
C GLN A 139 -7.49 -9.60 -4.92
N GLY A 140 -6.81 -10.50 -5.64
CA GLY A 140 -6.82 -10.51 -7.10
C GLY A 140 -8.23 -10.73 -7.66
N LEU A 141 -8.95 -11.72 -7.12
CA LEU A 141 -10.34 -12.01 -7.54
C LEU A 141 -11.30 -10.87 -7.17
N MET A 142 -11.18 -10.30 -5.96
CA MET A 142 -11.96 -9.15 -5.51
C MET A 142 -11.67 -7.89 -6.31
N HIS A 143 -10.43 -7.64 -6.74
CA HIS A 143 -10.11 -6.53 -7.65
C HIS A 143 -10.80 -6.70 -8.99
N HIS A 144 -10.76 -7.90 -9.58
CA HIS A 144 -11.45 -8.17 -10.84
C HIS A 144 -12.97 -8.03 -10.72
N LEU A 145 -13.57 -8.52 -9.63
CA LEU A 145 -14.99 -8.35 -9.37
C LEU A 145 -15.36 -6.88 -9.14
N ARG A 146 -14.58 -6.15 -8.35
CA ARG A 146 -14.80 -4.71 -8.11
C ARG A 146 -14.66 -3.88 -9.39
N ARG A 147 -13.71 -4.21 -10.28
CA ARG A 147 -13.59 -3.59 -11.61
C ARG A 147 -14.83 -3.78 -12.48
N LEU A 148 -15.52 -4.92 -12.35
CA LEU A 148 -16.74 -5.22 -13.09
C LEU A 148 -17.99 -4.53 -12.52
N THR A 149 -18.02 -4.24 -11.21
CA THR A 149 -19.25 -3.80 -10.53
C THR A 149 -19.24 -2.34 -10.07
N THR A 150 -18.10 -1.64 -10.10
CA THR A 150 -18.03 -0.24 -9.66
C THR A 150 -18.33 0.71 -10.82
N ILE A 151 -19.52 1.32 -10.79
CA ILE A 151 -20.06 2.27 -11.77
C ILE A 151 -19.50 3.68 -11.53
#